data_AF-A0A7J4KJC4-F1
#
_entry.id   AF-A0A7J4KJC4-F1
#
_cell.length_a   1.000
_cell.length_b   1.000
_cell.length_c   1.000
_cell.angle_alpha   90.00
_cell.angle_beta   90.00
_cell.angle_gamma   90.00
#
_symmetry.space_group_name_H-M   'P 1'
#
loop_
_entity.id
_entity.type
_entity.pdbx_description
1 polymer ?
#
loop_
_entity_poly.entity_id
_entity_poly.type
_entity_poly.pdbx_seq_one_letter_code
_entity_poly.pdbx_strand_id
1 'polypeptide(L)'
;FGTPGDLIVLSATIAWATSAIVMKKYLTKMDAGVITFYRFFFPALIFAAYLGVTSSLFIANLYEVSIGAIIGVGTILYYEGLKRLKAAQVSGLELSAPFFAAILAYVFLNEVVTIMQIIGTALLFGGVYLISKKEI
;
A
#
# COMPACT_ATOMS: atom_id res chain seq x y z
N PHE A 1 20.85 -9.77 10.91
CA PHE A 1 21.49 -8.78 10.03
C PHE A 1 22.64 -9.45 9.30
N GLY A 2 22.40 -9.91 8.08
CA GLY A 2 23.41 -10.61 7.28
C GLY A 2 22.85 -11.65 6.29
N THR A 3 21.53 -11.74 6.12
CA THR A 3 20.96 -12.55 5.04
C THR A 3 20.76 -11.68 3.78
N PRO A 4 20.83 -12.26 2.56
CA PRO A 4 20.47 -11.54 1.33
C PRO A 4 19.08 -10.90 1.38
N GLY A 5 18.15 -11.48 2.15
CA GLY A 5 16.81 -10.94 2.39
C GLY A 5 16.82 -9.57 3.10
N ASP A 6 17.70 -9.37 4.09
CA ASP A 6 17.80 -8.09 4.83
C ASP A 6 18.15 -6.93 3.88
N LEU A 7 19.05 -7.17 2.93
CA LEU A 7 19.48 -6.19 1.93
C LEU A 7 18.35 -5.84 0.94
N ILE A 8 17.56 -6.84 0.55
CA ILE A 8 16.39 -6.64 -0.32
C ILE A 8 15.34 -5.79 0.41
N VAL A 9 15.07 -6.07 1.68
CA VAL A 9 14.12 -5.31 2.50
C VAL A 9 14.60 -3.86 2.69
N LEU A 10 15.88 -3.64 2.97
CA LEU A 10 16.44 -2.29 3.07
C LEU A 10 16.35 -1.53 1.74
N SER A 11 16.69 -2.18 0.63
CA SER A 11 16.59 -1.56 -0.68
C SER A 11 15.14 -1.21 -1.04
N ALA A 12 14.20 -2.11 -0.73
CA ALA A 12 12.76 -1.91 -0.96
C ALA A 12 12.21 -0.74 -0.12
N THR A 13 12.58 -0.65 1.15
CA THR A 13 12.15 0.43 2.05
C THR A 13 12.71 1.80 1.62
N ILE A 14 13.98 1.86 1.18
CA ILE A 14 14.59 3.08 0.63
C ILE A 14 13.88 3.50 -0.67
N ALA A 15 13.65 2.56 -1.58
CA ALA A 15 12.95 2.82 -2.83
C ALA A 15 11.52 3.33 -2.56
N TRP A 16 10.83 2.71 -1.60
CA TRP A 16 9.48 3.07 -1.22
C TRP A 16 9.42 4.48 -0.59
N ALA A 17 10.28 4.79 0.38
CA ALA A 17 10.34 6.11 1.00
C ALA A 17 10.68 7.21 -0.01
N THR A 18 11.65 6.96 -0.90
CA THR A 18 12.01 7.90 -1.98
C THR A 18 10.81 8.14 -2.90
N SER A 19 10.10 7.07 -3.29
CA SER A 19 8.93 7.17 -4.16
C SER A 19 7.82 8.02 -3.55
N ALA A 20 7.56 7.91 -2.24
CA ALA A 20 6.55 8.70 -1.55
C ALA A 20 6.90 10.20 -1.55
N ILE A 21 8.17 10.54 -1.28
CA ILE A 21 8.64 11.93 -1.30
C ILE A 21 8.56 12.52 -2.71
N VAL A 22 9.02 11.77 -3.71
CA VAL A 22 9.00 12.19 -5.11
C VAL A 22 7.56 12.36 -5.61
N MET A 23 6.67 11.40 -5.32
CA MET A 23 5.27 11.48 -5.72
C MET A 23 4.52 12.63 -5.06
N LYS A 24 4.84 12.95 -3.81
CA LYS A 24 4.31 14.16 -3.17
C LYS A 24 4.66 15.43 -3.96
N LYS A 25 5.87 15.51 -4.50
CA LYS A 25 6.28 16.63 -5.37
C LYS A 25 5.48 16.67 -6.68
N TYR A 26 5.21 15.52 -7.29
CA TYR A 26 4.41 15.45 -8.53
C TYR A 26 2.92 15.72 -8.32
N LEU A 27 2.36 15.34 -7.17
CA LEU A 27 0.96 15.61 -6.77
C LEU A 27 0.63 17.11 -6.68
N THR A 28 1.64 17.98 -6.67
CA THR A 28 1.43 19.45 -6.76
C THR A 28 1.10 19.93 -8.18
N LYS A 29 1.44 19.14 -9.20
CA LYS A 29 1.26 19.50 -10.62
C LYS A 29 0.25 18.62 -11.34
N MET A 30 -0.10 17.46 -10.79
CA MET A 30 -0.97 16.47 -11.42
C MET A 30 -1.91 15.87 -10.38
N ASP A 31 -3.12 15.52 -10.78
CA ASP A 31 -4.08 14.87 -9.90
C ASP A 31 -3.69 13.42 -9.56
N ALA A 32 -4.08 12.99 -8.36
CA ALA A 32 -3.79 11.67 -7.83
C ALA A 32 -4.26 10.55 -8.77
N GLY A 33 -5.44 10.69 -9.39
CA GLY A 33 -5.98 9.72 -10.34
C GLY A 33 -5.09 9.53 -11.58
N VAL A 34 -4.51 10.62 -12.11
CA VAL A 34 -3.64 10.56 -13.29
C VAL A 34 -2.32 9.85 -12.97
N ILE A 35 -1.75 10.14 -11.80
CA ILE A 35 -0.52 9.47 -11.33
C ILE A 35 -0.79 7.98 -11.12
N THR A 36 -1.90 7.62 -10.50
CA THR A 36 -2.29 6.21 -10.30
C THR A 36 -2.52 5.50 -11.63
N PHE A 37 -3.17 6.17 -12.59
CA PHE A 37 -3.37 5.61 -13.93
C PHE A 37 -2.04 5.23 -14.58
N TYR A 38 -1.07 6.15 -14.65
CA TYR A 38 0.24 5.85 -15.23
C TYR A 38 1.01 4.79 -14.42
N ARG A 39 0.86 4.77 -13.08
CA ARG A 39 1.50 3.77 -12.21
C ARG A 39 1.04 2.34 -12.52
N PHE A 40 -0.21 2.14 -12.92
CA PHE A 40 -0.71 0.81 -13.30
C PHE A 40 -0.68 0.55 -14.82
N PHE A 41 -0.73 1.58 -15.66
CA PHE A 41 -0.78 1.45 -17.11
C PHE A 41 0.47 0.78 -17.69
N PHE A 42 1.68 1.27 -17.33
CA PHE A 42 2.92 0.70 -17.88
C PHE A 42 3.17 -0.74 -17.41
N PRO A 43 3.03 -1.09 -16.11
CA PRO A 43 3.13 -2.47 -15.68
C PRO A 43 2.08 -3.37 -16.30
N ALA A 44 0.83 -2.90 -16.44
CA ALA A 44 -0.24 -3.67 -17.07
C ALA A 44 0.07 -3.98 -18.54
N LEU A 45 0.67 -3.06 -19.29
CA LEU A 45 1.07 -3.30 -20.68
C LEU A 45 2.14 -4.40 -20.79
N ILE A 46 3.15 -4.35 -19.91
CA ILE A 46 4.22 -5.36 -19.86
C ILE A 46 3.64 -6.72 -19.46
N PHE A 47 2.79 -6.75 -18.44
CA PHE A 47 2.12 -7.98 -17.99
C PHE A 47 1.21 -8.55 -19.09
N ALA A 48 0.44 -7.71 -19.79
CA ALA A 48 -0.41 -8.15 -20.89
C ALA A 48 0.41 -8.74 -22.04
N ALA A 49 1.55 -8.13 -22.39
CA ALA A 49 2.46 -8.67 -23.40
C ALA A 49 3.04 -10.03 -22.97
N TYR A 50 3.46 -10.17 -21.71
CA TYR A 50 3.97 -11.43 -21.16
C TYR A 50 2.92 -12.55 -21.12
N LEU A 51 1.69 -12.23 -20.69
CA LEU A 51 0.55 -13.16 -20.68
C LEU A 51 0.13 -13.56 -22.10
N GLY A 52 0.26 -12.64 -23.07
CA GLY A 52 0.03 -12.91 -24.49
C GLY A 52 1.03 -13.91 -25.06
N VAL A 53 2.32 -13.80 -24.71
CA VAL A 53 3.36 -14.75 -25.14
C VAL A 53 3.16 -16.13 -24.49
N THR A 54 2.69 -16.17 -23.24
CA THR A 54 2.48 -17.42 -22.50
C THR A 54 1.08 -18.03 -22.71
N SER A 55 0.23 -17.43 -23.55
CA SER A 55 -1.16 -17.86 -23.82
C SER A 55 -2.01 -18.07 -22.55
N SER A 56 -1.70 -17.34 -21.48
CA SER A 56 -2.35 -17.42 -20.18
C SER A 56 -3.29 -16.24 -19.91
N LEU A 57 -3.73 -15.56 -20.98
CA LEU A 57 -4.77 -14.51 -20.95
C LEU A 57 -6.14 -15.14 -20.65
N PHE A 58 -6.35 -15.51 -19.40
CA PHE A 58 -7.65 -15.93 -18.90
C PHE A 58 -7.96 -15.13 -17.63
N ILE A 59 -8.96 -14.25 -17.71
CA ILE A 59 -9.57 -13.66 -16.52
C ILE A 59 -10.44 -14.77 -15.94
N ALA A 60 -9.91 -15.48 -14.94
CA ALA A 60 -10.54 -16.70 -14.46
C ALA A 60 -11.76 -16.41 -13.58
N ASN A 61 -11.78 -15.27 -12.89
CA ASN A 61 -12.84 -14.96 -11.91
C ASN A 61 -13.14 -13.46 -11.78
N LEU A 62 -14.42 -13.12 -11.61
CA LEU A 62 -14.89 -11.78 -11.25
C LEU A 62 -14.28 -11.27 -9.93
N TYR A 63 -13.88 -12.19 -9.06
CA TYR A 63 -13.15 -11.91 -7.82
C TYR A 63 -11.80 -11.21 -8.08
N GLU A 64 -11.05 -11.62 -9.11
CA GLU A 64 -9.74 -11.04 -9.44
C GLU A 64 -9.87 -9.59 -9.92
N VAL A 65 -10.90 -9.32 -10.73
CA VAL A 65 -11.26 -7.97 -11.19
C VAL A 65 -11.66 -7.09 -10.01
N SER A 66 -12.42 -7.65 -9.06
CA SER A 66 -12.87 -6.93 -7.86
C SER A 66 -11.70 -6.53 -6.96
N ILE A 67 -10.73 -7.43 -6.74
CA ILE A 67 -9.49 -7.11 -6.01
C ILE A 67 -8.72 -5.99 -6.73
N GLY A 68 -8.56 -6.10 -8.05
CA GLY A 68 -7.87 -5.07 -8.85
C GLY A 68 -8.52 -3.70 -8.71
N ALA A 69 -9.85 -3.63 -8.73
CA ALA A 69 -10.60 -2.39 -8.52
C ALA A 69 -10.39 -1.83 -7.10
N ILE A 70 -10.44 -2.66 -6.06
CA ILE A 70 -10.19 -2.25 -4.67
C ILE A 70 -8.78 -1.69 -4.51
N ILE A 71 -7.77 -2.34 -5.10
CA ILE A 71 -6.37 -1.86 -5.08
C ILE A 71 -6.25 -0.52 -5.81
N GLY A 72 -6.89 -0.38 -6.97
CA GLY A 72 -6.90 0.87 -7.75
C GLY A 72 -7.53 2.03 -6.96
N VAL A 73 -8.69 1.81 -6.35
CA VAL A 73 -9.35 2.83 -5.51
C VAL A 73 -8.51 3.16 -4.27
N GLY A 74 -7.98 2.13 -3.59
CA GLY A 74 -7.15 2.32 -2.40
C GLY A 74 -5.89 3.13 -2.67
N THR A 75 -5.24 2.91 -3.82
CA THR A 75 -4.06 3.68 -4.24
C THR A 75 -4.39 5.11 -4.64
N ILE A 76 -5.54 5.37 -5.27
CA ILE A 76 -6.02 6.75 -5.49
C ILE A 76 -6.23 7.47 -4.16
N LEU A 77 -6.92 6.82 -3.20
CA LEU A 77 -7.16 7.38 -1.88
C LEU A 77 -5.85 7.64 -1.12
N TYR A 78 -4.88 6.74 -1.23
CA TYR A 78 -3.54 6.91 -0.68
C TYR A 78 -2.86 8.18 -1.21
N TYR A 79 -2.87 8.37 -2.53
CA TYR A 79 -2.25 9.53 -3.16
C TYR A 79 -3.01 10.83 -2.89
N GLU A 80 -4.35 10.80 -2.79
CA GLU A 80 -5.13 11.93 -2.29
C GLU A 80 -4.75 12.28 -0.84
N GLY A 81 -4.56 11.26 0.02
CA GLY A 81 -4.04 11.44 1.38
C GLY A 81 -2.66 12.11 1.37
N LEU A 82 -1.76 11.65 0.49
CA LEU A 82 -0.42 12.21 0.32
C LEU A 82 -0.40 13.64 -0.23
N LYS A 83 -1.41 14.02 -1.01
CA LYS A 83 -1.63 15.39 -1.49
C LYS A 83 -2.03 16.33 -0.35
N ARG A 84 -2.80 15.84 0.64
CA ARG A 84 -3.37 16.65 1.73
C ARG A 84 -2.55 16.64 3.02
N LEU A 85 -1.78 15.57 3.27
CA LEU A 85 -1.05 15.34 4.52
C LEU A 85 0.48 15.36 4.34
N LYS A 86 1.24 15.49 5.44
CA LYS A 86 2.69 15.29 5.41
C LYS A 86 3.02 13.83 5.10
N ALA A 87 4.15 13.58 4.41
CA ALA A 87 4.54 12.21 4.04
C ALA A 87 4.70 11.33 5.30
N ALA A 88 5.25 11.88 6.38
CA ALA A 88 5.38 11.20 7.66
C ALA A 88 4.02 10.87 8.31
N GLN A 89 3.02 11.76 8.24
CA GLN A 89 1.65 11.46 8.71
C GLN A 89 1.02 10.31 7.92
N VAL A 90 1.18 10.30 6.59
CA VAL A 90 0.67 9.23 5.73
C VAL A 90 1.36 7.91 6.04
N SER A 91 2.69 7.91 6.19
CA SER A 91 3.44 6.72 6.61
C SER A 91 3.03 6.25 8.01
N GLY A 92 2.71 7.17 8.92
CA GLY A 92 2.11 6.84 10.21
C GLY A 92 0.77 6.13 10.06
N LEU A 93 -0.14 6.65 9.22
CA LEU A 93 -1.42 6.00 8.97
C LEU A 93 -1.27 4.62 8.33
N GLU A 94 -0.28 4.40 7.47
CA GLU A 94 -0.01 3.06 6.93
C GLU A 94 0.40 2.04 7.98
N LEU A 95 1.03 2.46 9.09
CA LEU A 95 1.31 1.56 10.20
C LEU A 95 0.03 1.02 10.86
N SER A 96 -1.14 1.61 10.60
CA SER A 96 -2.43 1.04 11.00
C SER A 96 -2.97 -0.02 10.04
N ALA A 97 -2.36 -0.23 8.88
CA ALA A 97 -2.79 -1.27 7.92
C ALA A 97 -2.88 -2.69 8.52
N PRO A 98 -1.95 -3.15 9.39
CA PRO A 98 -2.04 -4.47 10.03
C PRO A 98 -3.29 -4.63 10.91
N PHE A 99 -3.78 -3.53 11.50
CA PHE A 99 -5.02 -3.55 12.29
C PHE A 99 -6.23 -3.84 11.40
N PHE A 100 -6.38 -3.10 10.30
CA PHE A 100 -7.46 -3.34 9.34
C PHE A 100 -7.32 -4.72 8.68
N ALA A 101 -6.11 -5.15 8.38
CA ALA A 101 -5.84 -6.49 7.86
C ALA A 101 -6.28 -7.59 8.82
N ALA A 102 -6.02 -7.45 10.13
CA ALA A 102 -6.47 -8.42 11.15
C ALA A 102 -8.00 -8.49 11.24
N ILE A 103 -8.69 -7.35 11.17
CA ILE A 103 -10.17 -7.32 11.15
C ILE A 103 -10.70 -8.02 9.88
N LEU A 104 -10.14 -7.70 8.72
CA LEU A 104 -10.54 -8.31 7.46
C LEU A 104 -10.25 -9.82 7.45
N ALA A 105 -9.13 -10.26 8.04
CA ALA A 105 -8.82 -11.68 8.20
C ALA A 105 -9.84 -12.40 9.10
N TYR A 106 -10.24 -11.78 10.21
CA TYR A 106 -11.33 -12.31 11.05
C TYR A 106 -12.64 -12.43 10.27
N VAL A 107 -13.03 -11.40 9.51
CA VAL A 107 -14.33 -11.36 8.80
C VAL A 107 -14.37 -12.28 7.58
N PHE A 108 -13.32 -12.28 6.75
CA PHE A 108 -13.32 -12.98 5.46
C PHE A 108 -12.67 -14.38 5.55
N LEU A 109 -11.65 -14.55 6.40
CA LEU A 109 -10.93 -15.82 6.54
C LEU A 109 -11.36 -16.61 7.79
N ASN A 110 -12.20 -16.04 8.67
CA ASN A 110 -12.58 -16.62 9.96
C ASN A 110 -11.37 -16.95 10.87
N GLU A 111 -10.28 -16.19 10.76
CA GLU A 111 -9.11 -16.36 11.61
C GLU A 111 -9.32 -15.75 13.00
N VAL A 112 -8.95 -16.47 14.07
CA VAL A 112 -9.11 -15.97 15.44
C VAL A 112 -8.07 -14.91 15.75
N VAL A 113 -8.53 -13.71 16.14
CA VAL A 113 -7.64 -12.63 16.57
C VAL A 113 -6.99 -13.00 17.90
N THR A 114 -5.66 -13.12 17.89
CA THR A 114 -4.88 -13.48 19.07
C THR A 114 -4.67 -12.29 20.00
N ILE A 115 -4.46 -12.55 21.30
CA ILE A 115 -4.13 -11.52 22.30
C ILE A 115 -2.87 -10.72 21.89
N MET A 116 -1.90 -11.38 21.25
CA MET A 116 -0.69 -10.72 20.74
C MET A 116 -1.00 -9.70 19.64
N GLN A 117 -1.95 -9.98 18.74
CA GLN A 117 -2.40 -9.03 17.72
C GLN A 117 -3.13 -7.84 18.32
N ILE A 118 -3.91 -8.05 19.39
CA ILE A 118 -4.60 -6.96 20.11
C ILE A 118 -3.58 -6.02 20.75
N ILE A 119 -2.57 -6.57 21.44
CA ILE A 119 -1.50 -5.79 22.08
C ILE A 119 -0.68 -5.04 21.01
N GLY A 120 -0.31 -5.72 19.92
CA GLY A 120 0.42 -5.11 18.80
C GLY A 120 -0.37 -3.97 18.14
N THR A 121 -1.67 -4.14 17.96
CA THR A 121 -2.57 -3.10 17.47
C THR A 121 -2.59 -1.88 18.40
N ALA A 122 -2.73 -2.09 19.71
CA ALA A 122 -2.76 -0.99 20.68
C ALA A 122 -1.44 -0.19 20.67
N LEU A 123 -0.30 -0.88 20.58
CA LEU A 123 1.02 -0.28 20.43
C LEU A 123 1.15 0.53 19.12
N LEU A 124 0.64 -0.01 18.00
CA LEU A 124 0.63 0.70 16.72
C LEU A 124 -0.15 2.01 16.81
N PHE A 125 -1.37 1.99 17.36
CA PHE A 125 -2.16 3.22 17.55
C PHE A 125 -1.42 4.24 18.42
N GLY A 126 -0.78 3.80 19.51
CA GLY A 126 0.06 4.65 20.35
C GLY A 126 1.22 5.30 19.58
N GLY A 127 1.94 4.51 18.77
CA GLY A 127 3.05 5.00 17.94
C GLY A 127 2.60 6.02 16.90
N VAL A 128 1.52 5.73 16.18
CA VAL A 128 0.95 6.64 15.18
C VAL A 128 0.48 7.95 15.81
N TYR A 129 -0.17 7.89 16.98
CA TYR A 129 -0.60 9.08 17.71
C TYR A 129 0.58 9.96 18.12
N LEU A 130 1.66 9.37 18.63
CA LEU A 130 2.87 10.11 19.02
C LEU A 130 3.57 10.77 17.81
N ILE A 131 3.66 10.07 16.69
CA ILE A 131 4.23 10.62 15.44
C ILE A 131 3.39 11.79 14.94
N SER A 132 2.07 11.61 14.85
CA SER A 132 1.15 12.67 14.41
C SER A 132 1.20 13.91 15.31
N LYS A 133 1.29 13.73 16.63
CA LYS A 133 1.33 14.85 17.59
C LYS A 133 2.63 15.67 17.49
N LYS A 134 3.76 15.05 17.10
CA LYS A 134 5.06 15.74 17.01
C LYS A 134 5.18 16.63 15.76
N GLU A 135 4.28 16.48 14.78
CA GLU A 135 4.29 17.25 13.54
C GLU A 135 3.27 18.41 13.49
N ILE A 136 2.46 18.58 14.54
CA ILE A 136 1.57 19.74 14.80
C ILE A 136 2.36 20.75 15.63
#